data_AF-A0AA39QNC2-F1
#
_entry.id   AF-A0AA39QNC2-F1
#
_cell.length_a   1.000
_cell.length_b   1.000
_cell.length_c   1.000
_cell.angle_alpha   90.00
_cell.angle_beta   90.00
_cell.angle_gamma   90.00
#
_symmetry.space_group_name_H-M   'P 1'
#
loop_
_entity.id
_entity.type
_entity.pdbx_description
1 polymer ?
#
loop_
_entity_poly.entity_id
_entity_poly.type
_entity_poly.pdbx_seq_one_letter_code
_entity_poly.pdbx_strand_id
1 'polypeptide(L)' 'PIPTIDLHGLLTSEAVIKTEKAFKAVLGEGGKSLRVIVGKGLHSKQRKAKLKPAVEKAMIKY' A
#
# COMPACT_ATOMS: atom_id res chain seq x y z
N PRO A 1 -2.44 17.36 -6.80
CA PRO A 1 -2.53 15.92 -7.18
C PRO A 1 -2.21 15.03 -5.97
N ILE A 2 -3.02 14.00 -5.69
CA ILE A 2 -2.74 13.08 -4.57
C ILE A 2 -1.69 12.06 -5.05
N PRO A 3 -0.53 11.94 -4.37
CA PRO A 3 0.46 10.91 -4.66
C PRO A 3 -0.20 9.53 -4.68
N THR A 4 0.03 8.75 -5.74
CA THR A 4 -0.61 7.46 -5.94
C THR A 4 0.45 6.40 -6.22
N ILE A 5 0.38 5.27 -5.52
CA ILE A 5 1.27 4.11 -5.73
C ILE A 5 0.49 2.86 -6.11
N ASP A 6 1.06 2.09 -7.02
CA ASP A 6 0.55 0.79 -7.43
C ASP A 6 1.37 -0.34 -6.79
N LEU A 7 0.67 -1.23 -6.10
CA LEU A 7 1.21 -2.40 -5.40
C LEU A 7 0.73 -3.72 -6.05
N HIS A 8 0.05 -3.66 -7.20
CA HIS A 8 -0.46 -4.82 -7.90
C HIS A 8 0.67 -5.81 -8.23
N GLY A 9 0.47 -7.07 -7.88
CA GLY A 9 1.43 -8.14 -8.17
C GLY A 9 2.64 -8.20 -7.23
N LEU A 10 2.78 -7.27 -6.28
CA LEU A 10 3.84 -7.33 -5.26
C LEU A 10 3.54 -8.39 -4.20
N LEU A 11 4.59 -8.94 -3.61
CA LEU A 11 4.46 -9.72 -2.38
C LEU A 11 4.02 -8.81 -1.23
N THR A 12 3.32 -9.38 -0.25
CA THR A 12 2.80 -8.63 0.91
C THR A 12 3.87 -7.80 1.61
N SER A 13 5.06 -8.36 1.83
CA SER A 13 6.18 -7.66 2.48
C SER A 13 6.70 -6.49 1.62
N GLU A 14 6.80 -6.69 0.31
CA GLU A 14 7.23 -5.63 -0.62
C GLU A 14 6.21 -4.49 -0.70
N ALA A 15 4.93 -4.84 -0.71
CA ALA A 15 3.83 -3.90 -0.71
C ALA A 15 3.85 -2.99 0.53
N VAL A 16 4.11 -3.56 1.71
CA VAL A 16 4.27 -2.80 2.97
C VAL A 16 5.47 -1.85 2.88
N ILE A 17 6.64 -2.35 2.50
CA ILE A 17 7.87 -1.55 2.41
C ILE A 17 7.69 -0.37 1.42
N LYS A 18 7.08 -0.64 0.26
CA LYS A 18 6.82 0.38 -0.76
C LYS A 18 5.82 1.43 -0.27
N THR A 19 4.79 1.01 0.48
CA THR A 19 3.83 1.93 1.08
C THR A 19 4.47 2.82 2.13
N GLU A 20 5.27 2.27 3.03
CA GLU A 20 5.96 3.05 4.07
C GLU A 20 6.93 4.08 3.47
N LYS A 21 7.71 3.68 2.46
CA LYS A 21 8.63 4.60 1.77
C LYS A 21 7.88 5.75 1.11
N ALA A 22 6.80 5.44 0.39
CA ALA A 22 5.98 6.47 -0.25
C ALA A 22 5.30 7.37 0.78
N PHE A 23 4.78 6.82 1.88
CA PHE A 23 4.15 7.59 2.93
C PHE A 23 5.12 8.56 3.59
N LYS A 24 6.35 8.10 3.90
CA LYS A 24 7.41 8.97 4.44
C LYS A 24 7.82 10.07 3.46
N ALA A 25 7.91 9.76 2.18
CA ALA A 25 8.19 10.77 1.15
C ALA A 25 7.09 11.85 1.14
N VAL A 26 5.82 11.44 1.11
CA VAL A 26 4.68 12.36 1.14
C VAL A 26 4.66 13.21 2.41
N LEU A 27 4.92 12.62 3.58
CA LEU A 27 5.02 13.37 4.83
C LEU A 27 6.19 14.36 4.82
N GLY A 28 7.35 13.97 4.28
CA GLY A 28 8.52 14.84 4.15
C GLY A 28 8.28 16.03 3.21
N GLU A 29 7.40 15.87 2.22
CA GLU A 29 6.97 16.93 1.30
C GLU A 29 5.82 17.78 1.88
N GLY A 30 5.36 17.53 3.12
CA GLY A 30 4.22 18.21 3.73
C GLY A 30 2.85 17.75 3.21
N GLY A 31 2.83 16.66 2.42
CA GLY A 31 1.62 16.03 1.93
C GLY A 31 0.86 15.30 3.04
N LYS A 32 -0.46 15.29 2.92
CA LYS A 32 -1.38 14.74 3.95
C LYS A 32 -2.04 13.43 3.56
N SER A 33 -1.86 12.97 2.32
CA SER A 33 -2.59 11.83 1.79
C SER A 33 -1.80 11.10 0.72
N LEU A 34 -1.87 9.77 0.77
CA LEU A 34 -1.27 8.86 -0.21
C LEU A 34 -2.35 7.87 -0.66
N ARG A 35 -2.57 7.74 -1.97
CA ARG A 35 -3.49 6.76 -2.55
C ARG A 35 -2.74 5.47 -2.87
N VAL A 36 -3.24 4.33 -2.38
CA VAL A 36 -2.60 3.03 -2.55
C VAL A 36 -3.52 2.10 -3.35
N ILE A 37 -3.02 1.58 -4.47
CA ILE A 37 -3.74 0.66 -5.34
C ILE A 37 -3.21 -0.75 -5.11
N VAL A 38 -4.00 -1.59 -4.43
CA VAL A 38 -3.64 -2.97 -4.03
C VAL A 38 -4.16 -4.06 -4.99
N GLY A 39 -4.92 -3.67 -6.02
CA GLY A 39 -5.59 -4.59 -6.94
C GLY A 39 -6.88 -5.22 -6.38
N LYS A 40 -7.76 -5.69 -7.28
CA LYS A 40 -9.10 -6.22 -6.95
C LYS A 40 -9.09 -7.60 -6.24
N GLY A 41 -7.92 -8.19 -5.97
CA GLY A 41 -7.81 -9.51 -5.35
C GLY A 41 -8.16 -10.72 -6.25
N LEU A 42 -8.46 -10.48 -7.52
CA LEU A 42 -8.93 -11.50 -8.48
C LEU A 42 -7.86 -12.53 -8.88
N HIS A 43 -6.56 -12.25 -8.69
CA HIS A 43 -5.46 -13.17 -9.03
C HIS A 43 -4.89 -13.95 -7.84
N SER A 44 -5.44 -13.78 -6.63
CA SER A 44 -5.01 -14.55 -5.48
C SER A 44 -5.60 -15.98 -5.60
N LYS A 45 -4.75 -17.01 -5.76
CA LYS A 45 -5.12 -18.45 -5.80
C LYS A 45 -6.03 -18.94 -4.63
N GLN A 46 -6.29 -18.10 -3.62
CA GLN A 46 -7.12 -18.39 -2.45
C GLN A 46 -8.27 -17.39 -2.20
N ARG A 47 -8.64 -16.51 -3.15
CA ARG A 47 -9.70 -15.47 -2.98
C ARG A 47 -9.55 -14.52 -1.79
N LYS A 48 -8.44 -14.56 -1.04
CA LYS A 48 -8.11 -13.59 0.02
C LYS A 48 -7.11 -12.60 -0.54
N ALA A 49 -7.55 -11.36 -0.75
CA ALA A 49 -6.66 -10.23 -1.00
C ALA A 49 -5.82 -10.01 0.27
N LYS A 50 -4.63 -10.64 0.35
CA LYS A 50 -3.74 -10.54 1.53
C LYS A 50 -3.05 -9.18 1.61
N LEU A 51 -2.95 -8.46 0.48
CA LEU A 51 -2.26 -7.19 0.37
C LEU A 51 -2.98 -6.06 1.13
N LYS A 52 -4.29 -5.89 0.90
CA LYS A 52 -5.09 -4.85 1.55
C LYS A 52 -4.98 -4.87 3.09
N PRO A 53 -5.31 -5.99 3.78
CA PRO A 53 -5.26 -6.02 5.25
C PRO A 53 -3.83 -5.90 5.79
N ALA A 54 -2.81 -6.34 5.04
CA ALA A 54 -1.43 -6.20 5.47
C ALA A 54 -0.95 -4.74 5.43
N VAL A 55 -1.31 -4.01 4.37
CA VAL A 55 -0.99 -2.58 4.25
C VAL A 55 -1.78 -1.78 5.29
N GLU A 56 -3.08 -2.06 5.48
CA GLU A 56 -3.88 -1.40 6.52
C GLU A 56 -3.27 -1.62 7.91
N LYS A 57 -2.89 -2.86 8.24
CA LYS A 57 -2.25 -3.19 9.52
C LYS A 57 -0.90 -2.48 9.71
N ALA A 58 -0.12 -2.33 8.64
CA ALA A 58 1.14 -1.60 8.70
C ALA A 58 0.92 -0.10 8.94
N MET A 59 -0.12 0.49 8.36
CA MET A 59 -0.43 1.91 8.50
C MET A 59 -1.07 2.27 9.84
N ILE A 60 -1.76 1.35 10.53
CA ILE A 60 -2.30 1.59 11.90
C ILE A 60 -1.20 1.99 12.91
N LYS A 61 0.07 1.68 12.62
CA LYS A 61 1.21 2.04 13.46
C LYS A 61 1.61 3.51 13.37
N TYR A 62 1.23 4.19 12.28
CA TYR A 62 1.53 5.61 12.02
C TYR A 62 0.35 6.48 12.42
#